data_AF-A0A3A1YL01-F1
#
_entry.id   AF-A0A3A1YL01-F1
#
_cell.length_a   1.000
_cell.length_b   1.000
_cell.length_c   1.000
_cell.angle_alpha   90.00
_cell.angle_beta   90.00
_cell.angle_gamma   90.00
#
_symmetry.space_group_name_H-M   'P 1'
#
loop_
_entity.id
_entity.type
_entity.pdbx_description
1 polymer ?
#
loop_
_entity_poly.entity_id
_entity_poly.type
_entity_poly.pdbx_seq_one_letter_code
_entity_poly.pdbx_strand_id
1 'polypeptide(L)'
;MHSNLKQQIIDHLTQTKNFLNQSEQFNTSELTIAQRQYKEPFGMDQMTPEQWLNHIYIDYAILALSQQQYEIFANIEGFSYFFEYSWREQTHQDFTQALNLIREYEQLVITFLKQQQ
;
A
#
# COMPACT_ATOMS: atom_id res chain seq x y z
N MET A 1 24.38 -3.07 -6.86
CA MET A 1 23.16 -3.25 -7.70
C MET A 1 21.84 -3.08 -6.95
N HIS A 2 21.81 -3.04 -5.60
CA HIS A 2 20.56 -2.86 -4.81
C HIS A 2 19.82 -1.53 -4.97
N SER A 3 20.47 -0.48 -5.51
CA SER A 3 19.88 0.86 -5.68
C SER A 3 18.65 0.88 -6.60
N ASN A 4 18.61 0.01 -7.61
CA ASN A 4 17.56 0.03 -8.63
C ASN A 4 16.23 -0.48 -8.09
N LEU A 5 16.21 -1.64 -7.41
CA LEU A 5 14.96 -2.25 -6.96
C LEU A 5 14.27 -1.46 -5.84
N LYS A 6 15.05 -0.86 -4.93
CA LYS A 6 14.49 0.06 -3.92
C LYS A 6 13.79 1.25 -4.57
N GLN A 7 14.43 1.85 -5.59
CA GLN A 7 13.85 2.98 -6.32
C GLN A 7 12.59 2.54 -7.08
N GLN A 8 12.61 1.37 -7.72
CA GLN A 8 11.43 0.80 -8.38
C GLN A 8 10.25 0.65 -7.41
N ILE A 9 10.48 0.17 -6.18
CA ILE A 9 9.41 0.06 -5.18
C ILE A 9 8.85 1.44 -4.82
N ILE A 10 9.71 2.45 -4.61
CA ILE A 10 9.28 3.81 -4.28
C ILE A 10 8.46 4.41 -5.43
N ASP A 11 8.94 4.26 -6.67
CA ASP A 11 8.26 4.76 -7.86
C ASP A 11 6.90 4.08 -8.02
N HIS A 12 6.85 2.75 -7.81
CA HIS A 12 5.64 1.95 -7.89
C HIS A 12 4.61 2.34 -6.83
N LEU A 13 5.04 2.55 -5.59
CA LEU A 13 4.20 3.05 -4.50
C LEU A 13 3.65 4.44 -4.81
N THR A 14 4.48 5.32 -5.37
CA THR A 14 4.07 6.68 -5.77
C THR A 14 3.04 6.63 -6.90
N GLN A 15 3.24 5.77 -7.90
CA GLN A 15 2.29 5.55 -8.99
C GLN A 15 0.96 4.97 -8.47
N THR A 16 1.02 4.01 -7.55
CA THR A 16 -0.16 3.43 -6.90
C THR A 16 -0.94 4.51 -6.17
N LYS A 17 -0.26 5.34 -5.37
CA LYS A 17 -0.88 6.46 -4.66
C LYS A 17 -1.54 7.46 -5.63
N ASN A 18 -0.86 7.82 -6.71
CA ASN A 18 -1.41 8.73 -7.71
C ASN A 18 -2.65 8.14 -8.40
N PHE A 19 -2.62 6.86 -8.75
CA PHE A 19 -3.76 6.16 -9.33
C PHE A 19 -4.98 6.22 -8.40
N LEU A 20 -4.81 5.90 -7.11
CA LEU A 20 -5.89 5.94 -6.13
C LEU A 20 -6.49 7.35 -6.01
N ASN A 21 -5.68 8.40 -6.00
CA ASN A 21 -6.17 9.79 -5.88
C ASN A 21 -6.84 10.33 -7.15
N GLN A 22 -6.58 9.74 -8.32
CA GLN A 22 -7.17 10.17 -9.59
C GLN A 22 -8.49 9.46 -9.90
N SER A 23 -8.73 8.30 -9.30
CA SER A 23 -9.96 7.55 -9.50
C SER A 23 -11.08 8.06 -8.60
N GLU A 24 -12.25 8.31 -9.19
CA GLU A 24 -13.46 8.71 -8.46
C GLU A 24 -14.07 7.56 -7.64
N GLN A 25 -13.56 6.34 -7.78
CA GLN A 25 -14.09 5.15 -7.11
C GLN A 25 -13.50 4.93 -5.72
N PHE A 26 -12.33 5.51 -5.44
CA PHE A 26 -11.68 5.37 -4.14
C PHE A 26 -11.93 6.59 -3.28
N ASN A 27 -12.34 6.37 -2.04
CA ASN A 27 -12.33 7.43 -1.04
C ASN A 27 -10.90 7.69 -0.59
N THR A 28 -10.22 8.67 -1.20
CA THR A 28 -8.89 9.13 -0.74
C THR A 28 -8.95 10.45 0.02
N SER A 29 -10.13 10.83 0.54
CA SER A 29 -10.29 12.03 1.35
C SER A 29 -9.31 12.05 2.51
N GLU A 30 -8.78 13.24 2.82
CA GLU A 30 -7.86 13.47 3.94
C GLU A 30 -8.39 12.87 5.25
N LEU A 31 -7.50 12.23 5.99
CA LEU A 31 -7.84 11.66 7.30
C LEU A 31 -8.03 12.75 8.35
N THR A 32 -9.15 12.69 9.06
CA THR A 32 -9.38 13.55 10.23
C THR A 32 -8.44 13.18 11.38
N ILE A 33 -8.28 14.09 12.35
CA ILE A 33 -7.47 13.84 13.56
C ILE A 33 -7.98 12.61 14.33
N ALA A 34 -9.31 12.43 14.43
CA ALA A 34 -9.91 11.28 15.10
C ALA A 34 -9.53 9.97 14.40
N GLN A 35 -9.59 9.95 13.06
CA GLN A 35 -9.23 8.76 12.28
C GLN A 35 -7.76 8.39 12.43
N ARG A 36 -6.87 9.36 12.65
CA ARG A 36 -5.44 9.12 12.92
C ARG A 36 -5.17 8.51 14.31
N GLN A 37 -6.17 8.47 15.19
CA GLN A 37 -6.09 7.83 16.51
C GLN A 37 -6.64 6.39 16.51
N TYR A 38 -6.65 5.75 15.33
CA TYR A 38 -7.05 4.35 15.17
C TYR A 38 -6.19 3.42 16.03
N LYS A 39 -6.77 2.28 16.44
CA LYS A 39 -6.11 1.32 17.33
C LYS A 39 -5.76 0.01 16.63
N GLU A 40 -6.47 -0.34 15.57
CA GLU A 40 -6.25 -1.57 14.82
C GLU A 40 -5.12 -1.40 13.78
N PRO A 41 -4.30 -2.43 13.48
CA PRO A 41 -3.17 -2.31 12.56
C PRO A 41 -3.49 -1.77 11.16
N PHE A 42 -4.74 -1.98 10.71
CA PHE A 42 -5.24 -1.52 9.40
C PHE A 42 -6.19 -0.32 9.49
N GLY A 43 -6.37 0.27 10.67
CA GLY A 43 -7.27 1.41 10.89
C GLY A 43 -8.73 1.18 10.49
N MET A 44 -9.14 -0.07 10.27
CA MET A 44 -10.45 -0.45 9.73
C MET A 44 -11.62 -0.10 10.65
N ASP A 45 -11.34 0.22 11.91
CA ASP A 45 -12.30 0.76 12.86
C ASP A 45 -12.70 2.22 12.54
N GLN A 46 -11.87 2.94 11.79
CA GLN A 46 -11.94 4.40 11.64
C GLN A 46 -11.91 4.88 10.19
N MET A 47 -11.35 4.10 9.27
CA MET A 47 -11.18 4.50 7.88
C MET A 47 -11.35 3.32 6.92
N THR A 48 -11.58 3.63 5.65
CA THR A 48 -11.70 2.61 4.61
C THR A 48 -10.32 2.06 4.21
N PRO A 49 -10.25 0.86 3.59
CA PRO A 49 -8.97 0.27 3.14
C PRO A 49 -8.17 1.22 2.25
N GLU A 50 -8.83 1.91 1.32
CA GLU A 50 -8.18 2.85 0.41
C GLU A 50 -7.65 4.11 1.12
N GLN A 51 -8.35 4.61 2.15
CA GLN A 51 -7.83 5.71 2.96
C GLN A 51 -6.59 5.27 3.75
N TRP A 52 -6.64 4.08 4.36
CA TRP A 52 -5.49 3.53 5.08
C TRP A 52 -4.29 3.30 4.15
N LEU A 53 -4.51 2.71 2.98
CA LEU A 53 -3.47 2.48 1.99
C LEU A 53 -2.83 3.81 1.53
N ASN A 54 -3.66 4.79 1.15
CA ASN A 54 -3.22 6.05 0.56
C ASN A 54 -2.48 6.96 1.56
N HIS A 55 -2.99 7.08 2.80
CA HIS A 55 -2.54 8.09 3.77
C HIS A 55 -1.65 7.55 4.88
N ILE A 56 -1.65 6.24 5.11
CA ILE A 56 -0.87 5.62 6.18
C ILE A 56 0.19 4.71 5.58
N TYR A 57 -0.22 3.64 4.90
CA TYR A 57 0.70 2.57 4.53
C TYR A 57 1.72 3.02 3.48
N ILE A 58 1.28 3.61 2.36
CA ILE A 58 2.20 3.99 1.28
C ILE A 58 3.26 4.97 1.77
N ASP A 59 2.86 6.02 2.50
CA ASP A 59 3.79 7.03 3.01
C ASP A 59 4.77 6.43 4.00
N TYR A 60 4.28 5.55 4.89
CA TYR A 60 5.12 4.85 5.83
C TYR A 60 6.12 3.90 5.14
N ALA A 61 5.67 3.16 4.12
CA ALA A 61 6.52 2.26 3.35
C ALA A 61 7.64 3.00 2.60
N ILE A 62 7.34 4.14 1.99
CA ILE A 62 8.35 4.99 1.32
C ILE A 62 9.38 5.50 2.35
N LEU A 63 8.91 6.00 3.50
CA LEU A 63 9.78 6.48 4.57
C LEU A 63 10.70 5.37 5.08
N ALA A 64 10.14 4.20 5.35
CA ALA A 64 10.88 3.03 5.82
C ALA A 64 11.96 2.58 4.81
N LEU A 65 11.65 2.57 3.50
CA LEU A 65 12.63 2.30 2.44
C LEU A 65 13.79 3.31 2.45
N SER A 66 13.49 4.59 2.64
CA SER A 66 14.50 5.66 2.73
C SER A 66 15.41 5.52 3.95
N GLN A 67 14.84 5.11 5.08
CA GLN A 67 15.54 4.96 6.37
C GLN A 67 16.16 3.57 6.55
N GLN A 68 16.00 2.67 5.58
CA GLN A 68 16.46 1.28 5.63
C GLN A 68 15.85 0.47 6.78
N GLN A 69 14.60 0.79 7.15
CA GLN A 69 13.81 0.06 8.15
C GLN A 69 12.93 -0.98 7.46
N TYR A 70 13.44 -2.20 7.29
CA TYR A 70 12.76 -3.21 6.49
C TYR A 70 11.85 -4.14 7.30
N GLU A 71 11.78 -3.99 8.63
CA GLU A 71 10.93 -4.85 9.48
C GLU A 71 9.45 -4.76 9.12
N ILE A 72 9.02 -3.62 8.58
CA ILE A 72 7.64 -3.38 8.16
C ILE A 72 7.18 -4.30 7.03
N PHE A 73 8.15 -4.86 6.28
CA PHE A 73 7.91 -5.75 5.15
C PHE A 73 8.02 -7.23 5.51
N ALA A 74 8.31 -7.57 6.78
CA ALA A 74 8.56 -8.95 7.20
C ALA A 74 7.40 -9.91 6.90
N ASN A 75 6.17 -9.40 6.84
CA ASN A 75 4.96 -10.16 6.52
C ASN A 75 4.26 -9.59 5.28
N ILE A 76 5.02 -9.17 4.27
CA ILE A 76 4.44 -8.64 3.03
C ILE A 76 3.72 -9.71 2.21
N GLU A 77 4.10 -10.99 2.35
CA GLU A 77 3.40 -12.10 1.71
C GLU A 77 1.95 -12.20 2.22
N GLY A 78 0.99 -12.11 1.30
CA GLY A 78 -0.44 -12.04 1.60
C GLY A 78 -0.97 -10.61 1.79
N PHE A 79 -0.15 -9.57 1.61
CA PHE A 79 -0.60 -8.17 1.73
C PHE A 79 -1.76 -7.84 0.79
N SER A 80 -1.70 -8.32 -0.46
CA SER A 80 -2.77 -8.14 -1.43
C SER A 80 -4.11 -8.76 -1.02
N TYR A 81 -4.11 -9.86 -0.25
CA TYR A 81 -5.34 -10.59 0.15
C TYR A 81 -6.27 -9.75 1.00
N PHE A 82 -5.73 -8.85 1.84
CA PHE A 82 -6.54 -7.93 2.62
C PHE A 82 -7.43 -7.06 1.71
N PHE A 83 -6.87 -6.54 0.62
CA PHE A 83 -7.59 -5.70 -0.33
C PHE A 83 -8.52 -6.51 -1.22
N GLU A 84 -8.10 -7.69 -1.66
CA GLU A 84 -8.97 -8.61 -2.40
C GLU A 84 -10.25 -8.94 -1.64
N TYR A 85 -10.12 -9.21 -0.34
CA TYR A 85 -11.26 -9.46 0.53
C TYR A 85 -12.10 -8.20 0.75
N SER A 86 -11.45 -7.06 1.01
CA SER A 86 -12.14 -5.81 1.34
C SER A 86 -12.89 -5.20 0.16
N TRP A 87 -12.41 -5.42 -1.06
CA TRP A 87 -13.02 -4.92 -2.30
C TRP A 87 -13.77 -6.01 -3.09
N ARG A 88 -14.05 -7.18 -2.50
CA ARG A 88 -14.61 -8.34 -3.22
C ARG A 88 -15.95 -8.10 -3.92
N GLU A 89 -16.76 -7.18 -3.41
CA GLU A 89 -18.07 -6.84 -3.97
C GLU A 89 -18.00 -5.69 -5.00
N GLN A 90 -16.81 -5.11 -5.20
CA GLN A 90 -16.61 -3.97 -6.09
C GLN A 90 -16.42 -4.47 -7.53
N THR A 91 -17.19 -3.91 -8.46
CA THR A 91 -17.18 -4.36 -9.87
C THR A 91 -16.51 -3.38 -10.82
N HIS A 92 -16.15 -2.18 -10.37
CA HIS A 92 -15.51 -1.19 -11.23
C HIS A 92 -14.07 -1.60 -11.57
N GLN A 93 -13.64 -1.34 -12.81
CA GLN A 93 -12.32 -1.74 -13.32
C GLN A 93 -11.15 -1.20 -12.49
N ASP A 94 -11.34 -0.03 -11.87
CA ASP A 94 -10.32 0.63 -11.04
C ASP A 94 -9.93 -0.21 -9.83
N PHE A 95 -10.86 -0.98 -9.24
CA PHE A 95 -10.54 -1.91 -8.16
C PHE A 95 -9.66 -3.06 -8.65
N THR A 96 -9.95 -3.62 -9.83
CA THR A 96 -9.10 -4.63 -10.46
C THR A 96 -7.70 -4.08 -10.74
N GLN A 97 -7.60 -2.85 -11.24
CA GLN A 97 -6.32 -2.19 -11.50
C GLN A 97 -5.55 -1.92 -10.21
N ALA A 98 -6.20 -1.42 -9.16
CA ALA A 98 -5.56 -1.23 -7.85
C ALA A 98 -5.04 -2.55 -7.28
N LEU A 99 -5.82 -3.64 -7.36
CA LEU A 99 -5.37 -4.96 -6.90
C LEU A 99 -4.14 -5.45 -7.66
N ASN A 100 -4.08 -5.23 -8.97
CA ASN A 100 -2.89 -5.58 -9.75
C ASN A 100 -1.67 -4.78 -9.31
N LEU A 101 -1.80 -3.46 -9.11
CA LEU A 101 -0.73 -2.62 -8.59
C LEU A 101 -0.25 -3.08 -7.20
N ILE A 102 -1.17 -3.47 -6.32
CA ILE A 102 -0.83 -3.96 -4.98
C ILE A 102 -0.11 -5.32 -5.04
N ARG A 103 -0.52 -6.23 -5.92
CA ARG A 103 0.16 -7.52 -6.14
C ARG A 103 1.56 -7.32 -6.72
N GLU A 104 1.71 -6.42 -7.69
CA GLU A 104 3.01 -6.07 -8.26
C GLU A 104 3.94 -5.49 -7.19
N TYR A 105 3.44 -4.59 -6.35
CA TYR A 105 4.17 -4.06 -5.20
C TYR A 105 4.63 -5.17 -4.26
N GLU A 106 3.72 -6.07 -3.86
CA GLU A 106 4.05 -7.21 -2.99
C GLU A 106 5.19 -8.05 -3.59
N GLN A 107 5.14 -8.37 -4.89
CA GLN A 107 6.20 -9.12 -5.56
C GLN A 107 7.54 -8.37 -5.64
N LEU A 108 7.51 -7.05 -5.86
CA LEU A 108 8.71 -6.21 -5.84
C LEU A 108 9.39 -6.26 -4.46
N VAL A 109 8.62 -6.14 -3.38
CA VAL A 109 9.14 -6.18 -2.02
C VAL A 109 9.67 -7.57 -1.66
N ILE A 110 8.96 -8.64 -2.00
CA ILE A 110 9.45 -10.03 -1.80
C ILE A 110 10.80 -10.22 -2.50
N THR A 111 10.90 -9.76 -3.75
CA THR A 111 12.16 -9.83 -4.52
C THR A 111 13.26 -9.01 -3.86
N PHE A 112 12.93 -7.83 -3.34
CA PHE A 112 13.87 -6.95 -2.66
C PHE A 112 14.41 -7.58 -1.37
N LEU A 113 13.54 -8.12 -0.52
CA LEU A 113 13.94 -8.77 0.73
C LEU A 113 14.84 -9.99 0.48
N LYS A 114 14.56 -10.79 -0.55
CA LYS A 114 15.41 -11.92 -0.95
C LYS A 114 16.82 -11.50 -1.39
N GLN A 115 17.01 -10.27 -1.86
CA GLN A 115 18.33 -9.73 -2.22
C GLN A 115 19.10 -9.14 -1.03
N GLN A 116 18.44 -8.90 0.11
CA GLN A 116 19.08 -8.40 1.33
C GLN A 116 19.61 -9.54 2.22
N GLN A 117 19.15 -10.78 1.98
CA GLN A 117 19.60 -12.00 2.64
C GLN A 117 20.84 -12.57 1.95
#